data_AF-A0A2N2ZCQ8-F1
#
_entry.id   AF-A0A2N2ZCQ8-F1
#
_cell.length_a   1.000
_cell.length_b   1.000
_cell.length_c   1.000
_cell.angle_alpha   90.00
_cell.angle_beta   90.00
_cell.angle_gamma   90.00
#
_symmetry.space_group_name_H-M   'P 1'
#
loop_
_entity.id
_entity.type
_entity.pdbx_description
1 polymer ?
#
loop_
_entity_poly.entity_id
_entity_poly.type
_entity_poly.pdbx_seq_one_letter_code
_entity_poly.pdbx_strand_id
1 'polypeptide(L)' 'PGRFKIWHVKDMDDEGKFAPVGKGHIDFAKILAQKKLSGMKYYMVEQDNTFDLKPLEAIKISHKGLEVFGFK' A
#
# COMPACT_ATOMS: atom_id res chain seq x y z
N PRO A 1 -17.05 -9.54 -10.02
CA PRO A 1 -16.16 -10.06 -8.96
C PRO A 1 -14.98 -10.86 -9.55
N GLY A 2 -13.84 -10.96 -8.86
CA GLY A 2 -12.74 -11.86 -9.24
C GLY A 2 -11.80 -11.41 -10.39
N ARG A 3 -11.86 -10.14 -10.82
CA ARG A 3 -11.11 -9.65 -12.00
C ARG A 3 -9.90 -8.76 -11.66
N PHE A 4 -9.67 -8.44 -10.39
CA PHE A 4 -8.59 -7.56 -9.94
C PHE A 4 -7.54 -8.38 -9.18
N LYS A 5 -6.74 -9.13 -9.95
CA LYS A 5 -5.79 -10.11 -9.41
C LYS A 5 -4.53 -9.51 -8.80
N ILE A 6 -4.19 -8.28 -9.17
CA ILE A 6 -2.98 -7.59 -8.76
C ILE A 6 -3.38 -6.23 -8.20
N TRP A 7 -2.90 -5.90 -7.00
CA TRP A 7 -3.10 -4.59 -6.38
C TRP A 7 -1.77 -3.85 -6.27
N HIS A 8 -1.79 -2.57 -6.62
CA HIS A 8 -0.71 -1.66 -6.26
C HIS A 8 -1.10 -1.00 -4.94
N VAL A 9 -0.22 -1.09 -3.94
CA VAL A 9 -0.47 -0.57 -2.59
C VAL A 9 0.44 0.63 -2.39
N LYS A 10 -0.18 1.79 -2.33
CA LYS A 10 0.47 3.09 -2.29
C LYS A 10 -0.37 4.03 -1.43
N ASP A 11 0.30 4.76 -0.55
CA ASP A 11 -0.35 5.61 0.44
C ASP A 11 -0.26 7.08 0.04
N MET A 12 -1.07 7.89 0.71
CA MET A 12 -1.20 9.32 0.44
C MET A 12 -1.33 10.10 1.74
N ASP A 13 -0.59 11.21 1.85
CA ASP A 13 -0.70 12.14 2.97
C ASP A 13 -1.82 13.18 2.74
N ASP A 14 -2.06 14.01 3.75
CA ASP A 14 -3.13 15.02 3.74
C ASP A 14 -2.93 16.13 2.70
N GLU A 15 -1.72 16.27 2.14
CA GLU A 15 -1.41 17.20 1.05
C GLU A 15 -1.61 16.57 -0.34
N GLY A 16 -2.02 15.30 -0.39
CA GLY A 16 -2.18 14.54 -1.64
C GLY A 16 -0.85 14.05 -2.22
N LYS A 17 0.25 14.11 -1.46
CA LYS A 17 1.55 13.57 -1.87
C LYS A 17 1.63 12.08 -1.55
N PHE A 18 2.47 11.37 -2.30
CA PHE A 18 2.72 9.97 -2.04
C PHE A 18 3.49 9.77 -0.73
N ALA A 19 2.96 8.91 0.12
CA ALA A 19 3.55 8.55 1.39
C ALA A 19 3.95 7.07 1.37
N PRO A 20 5.01 6.67 2.10
CA PRO A 20 5.22 5.27 2.42
C PRO A 20 3.99 4.66 3.09
N VAL A 21 3.69 3.40 2.79
CA VAL A 21 2.50 2.71 3.33
C VAL A 21 2.55 2.71 4.87
N GLY A 22 1.49 3.25 5.48
CA GLY A 22 1.39 3.43 6.94
C GLY A 22 1.91 4.79 7.43
N LYS A 23 2.26 5.71 6.52
CA LYS A 23 2.56 7.11 6.80
C LYS A 23 1.54 8.08 6.19
N GLY A 24 0.60 7.58 5.39
CA GLY A 24 -0.55 8.33 4.92
C GLY A 24 -1.82 7.98 5.70
N HIS A 25 -2.96 8.22 5.07
CA HIS A 25 -4.28 8.11 5.70
C HIS A 25 -5.21 7.08 5.01
N ILE A 26 -4.72 6.25 4.09
CA ILE A 26 -5.56 5.22 3.44
C ILE A 26 -5.81 4.05 4.41
N ASP A 27 -7.09 3.70 4.60
CA ASP A 27 -7.50 2.55 5.41
C ASP A 27 -7.33 1.23 4.65
N PHE A 28 -6.10 0.73 4.64
CA PHE A 28 -5.77 -0.52 3.95
C PHE A 28 -6.38 -1.76 4.59
N ALA A 29 -6.67 -1.76 5.90
CA ALA A 29 -7.29 -2.90 6.57
C ALA A 29 -8.71 -3.13 6.03
N LYS A 30 -9.50 -2.05 5.88
CA LYS A 30 -10.83 -2.09 5.27
C LYS A 30 -10.79 -2.52 3.81
N ILE A 31 -9.80 -2.07 3.03
CA ILE A 31 -9.63 -2.47 1.62
C ILE A 31 -9.23 -3.94 1.52
N LEU A 32 -8.27 -4.39 2.33
CA LEU A 32 -7.78 -5.77 2.34
C LEU A 32 -8.87 -6.77 2.70
N ALA A 33 -9.85 -6.39 3.52
CA ALA A 33 -11.03 -7.21 3.81
C ALA A 33 -11.80 -7.64 2.53
N GLN A 34 -11.68 -6.87 1.43
CA GLN A 34 -12.32 -7.16 0.15
C GLN A 34 -11.47 -8.01 -0.80
N LYS A 35 -10.29 -8.49 -0.39
CA LYS A 35 -9.37 -9.27 -1.26
C LYS A 35 -10.01 -10.50 -1.90
N LYS A 36 -10.95 -11.16 -1.20
CA LYS A 36 -11.67 -12.33 -1.73
C LYS A 36 -12.65 -11.93 -2.84
N LEU A 37 -13.37 -10.83 -2.66
CA LEU A 37 -14.33 -10.31 -3.65
C LEU A 37 -13.63 -9.85 -4.94
N SER A 38 -12.47 -9.21 -4.79
CA SER A 38 -11.66 -8.74 -5.92
C SER A 38 -11.01 -9.87 -6.71
N GLY A 39 -10.72 -11.00 -6.04
CA GLY A 39 -9.93 -12.09 -6.59
C GLY A 39 -8.43 -11.82 -6.55
N MET A 40 -7.97 -10.99 -5.59
CA MET A 40 -6.57 -10.65 -5.44
C MET A 40 -5.71 -11.89 -5.22
N LYS A 41 -4.61 -11.98 -5.97
CA LYS A 41 -3.58 -13.01 -5.87
C LYS A 41 -2.23 -12.43 -5.45
N TYR A 42 -1.96 -11.20 -5.87
CA TYR A 42 -0.70 -10.51 -5.62
C TYR A 42 -0.96 -9.07 -5.21
N TYR A 43 -0.03 -8.52 -4.44
CA TYR A 43 0.04 -7.10 -4.16
C TYR A 43 1.49 -6.66 -4.34
N MET A 44 1.67 -5.44 -4.83
CA MET A 44 2.97 -4.80 -5.01
C MET A 44 2.93 -3.50 -4.25
N VAL A 45 3.94 -3.27 -3.40
CA VAL A 45 4.12 -1.95 -2.82
C VAL A 45 4.68 -1.04 -3.90
N GLU A 46 4.12 0.16 -4.04
CA GLU A 46 4.51 1.12 -5.07
C GLU A 46 4.78 2.48 -4.43
N GLN A 47 5.82 3.17 -4.91
CA GLN A 47 6.18 4.51 -4.49
C GLN A 47 6.73 5.29 -5.68
N ASP A 48 5.88 6.07 -6.35
CA ASP A 48 6.27 6.78 -7.58
C ASP A 48 7.23 7.95 -7.32
N ASN A 49 7.06 8.63 -6.18
CA ASN A 49 7.95 9.70 -5.74
C ASN A 49 8.21 9.56 -4.24
N THR A 50 9.47 9.72 -3.85
CA THR A 50 9.93 9.49 -2.48
C THR A 50 10.18 10.78 -1.71
N PHE A 51 10.08 11.94 -2.38
CA PHE A 51 10.30 13.28 -1.82
C PHE A 51 11.60 13.35 -1.01
N ASP A 52 11.48 13.42 0.32
CA ASP A 52 12.61 13.57 1.24
C ASP A 52 13.32 12.24 1.56
N LEU A 53 12.77 11.11 1.12
CA LEU A 53 13.31 9.77 1.38
C LEU A 53 14.09 9.21 0.19
N LYS A 54 15.07 8.36 0.49
CA LYS A 54 15.68 7.48 -0.52
C LYS A 54 14.71 6.33 -0.85
N PRO A 55 14.65 5.85 -2.10
CA PRO A 55 13.73 4.79 -2.51
C PRO A 55 13.76 3.54 -1.62
N LEU A 56 14.94 3.04 -1.27
CA LEU A 56 15.05 1.84 -0.43
C LEU A 56 14.59 2.05 1.01
N GLU A 57 14.68 3.26 1.54
CA GLU A 57 14.17 3.58 2.88
C GLU A 57 12.65 3.69 2.87
N ALA A 58 12.07 4.30 1.82
CA ALA A 58 10.62 4.34 1.64
C ALA A 58 10.02 2.92 1.56
N ILE A 59 10.63 2.02 0.78
CA ILE A 59 10.16 0.63 0.66
C ILE A 59 10.27 -0.13 1.99
N LYS A 60 11.33 0.07 2.79
CA LYS A 60 11.43 -0.56 4.12
C LYS A 60 10.32 -0.11 5.06
N ILE A 61 9.96 1.18 5.03
CA ILE A 61 8.84 1.71 5.82
C ILE A 61 7.53 1.09 5.34
N SER A 62 7.28 1.11 4.03
CA SER A 62 6.05 0.56 3.45
C SER A 62 5.89 -0.94 3.74
N HIS A 63 6.98 -1.71 3.68
CA HIS A 63 6.95 -3.15 4.01
C HIS A 63 6.48 -3.39 5.45
N LYS A 64 6.98 -2.60 6.42
CA LYS A 64 6.52 -2.68 7.82
C LYS A 64 5.05 -2.26 7.96
N GLY A 65 4.62 -1.23 7.24
CA GLY A 65 3.22 -0.80 7.24
C GLY A 65 2.26 -1.88 6.73
N LEU A 66 2.63 -2.56 5.64
CA LEU A 66 1.87 -3.68 5.08
C LEU A 66 1.62 -4.79 6.11
N GLU A 67 2.64 -5.16 6.91
CA GLU A 67 2.50 -6.17 7.98
C GLU A 67 1.46 -5.76 9.03
N VAL A 68 1.47 -4.48 9.43
CA VAL A 68 0.49 -3.92 10.38
C VAL A 68 -0.95 -4.02 9.84
N PHE A 69 -1.13 -3.81 8.54
CA PHE A 69 -2.44 -3.90 7.89
C PHE A 69 -2.86 -5.34 7.52
N GLY A 70 -2.00 -6.33 7.80
CA GLY A 70 -2.31 -7.75 7.62
C GLY A 70 -2.05 -8.31 6.22
N PHE A 71 -1.29 -7.61 5.39
CA PHE A 71 -0.76 -8.17 4.14
C PHE A 71 0.30 -9.23 4.45
N LYS A 72 0.20 -10.39 3.80
CA LYS A 72 1.05 -11.59 4.00
C LYS A 72 1.21 -12.35 2.70
#